data_AF-A0A2I0NVE8-F1
#
_entry.id   AF-A0A2I0NVE8-F1
#
_cell.length_a   1.000
_cell.length_b   1.000
_cell.length_c   1.000
_cell.angle_alpha   90.00
_cell.angle_beta   90.00
_cell.angle_gamma   90.00
#
_symmetry.space_group_name_H-M   'P 1'
#
loop_
_entity.id
_entity.type
_entity.pdbx_description
1 polymer ?
#
loop_
_entity_poly.entity_id
_entity_poly.type
_entity_poly.pdbx_seq_one_letter_code
_entity_poly.pdbx_strand_id
1 'polypeptide(L)'
;CWIGQKGHYGLAQLDPDGKIAGYGVRRVCRTGHKIGPLFARDRQTAEKILDGLVAGISGEPFYLDIPVPNTAAVALVQDWKMKPVFYTARLYSTRDPVLLPLDEIFGVTTFELG
;
A
#
# COMPACT_ATOMS: atom_id res chain seq x y z
N CYS A 1 -14.77 -9.69 -8.51
CA CYS A 1 -13.32 -9.64 -8.18
C CYS A 1 -13.07 -8.40 -7.31
N TRP A 2 -12.23 -8.50 -6.26
CA TRP A 2 -11.96 -7.44 -5.28
C TRP A 2 -11.38 -6.15 -5.89
N ILE A 3 -10.56 -6.26 -6.93
CA ILE A 3 -9.95 -5.11 -7.65
C ILE A 3 -10.98 -4.40 -8.55
N GLY A 4 -11.98 -5.12 -9.07
CA GLY A 4 -12.95 -4.61 -10.04
C GLY A 4 -14.25 -4.06 -9.43
N GLN A 5 -14.30 -3.81 -8.13
CA GLN A 5 -15.50 -3.26 -7.48
C GLN A 5 -15.71 -1.79 -7.87
N LYS A 6 -16.98 -1.36 -7.90
CA LYS A 6 -17.33 0.03 -8.24
C LYS A 6 -16.67 1.00 -7.26
N GLY A 7 -16.00 2.02 -7.78
CA GLY A 7 -15.29 3.03 -6.97
C GLY A 7 -13.87 2.62 -6.55
N HIS A 8 -13.43 1.41 -6.88
CA HIS A 8 -12.02 1.04 -6.75
C HIS A 8 -11.25 1.56 -7.98
N TYR A 9 -10.01 1.96 -7.75
CA TYR A 9 -9.09 2.42 -8.78
C TYR A 9 -7.74 1.74 -8.59
N GLY A 10 -7.32 0.94 -9.56
CA GLY A 10 -6.06 0.20 -9.53
C GLY A 10 -5.05 0.76 -10.52
N LEU A 11 -3.77 0.73 -10.13
CA LEU A 11 -2.65 1.09 -10.98
C LEU A 11 -1.56 0.03 -10.89
N ALA A 12 -0.86 -0.17 -12.01
CA ALA A 12 0.35 -0.98 -12.08
C ALA A 12 1.44 -0.19 -12.81
N GLN A 13 2.65 -0.19 -12.25
CA GLN A 13 3.84 0.32 -12.90
C GLN A 13 4.51 -0.83 -13.66
N LEU A 14 4.79 -0.60 -14.94
CA LEU A 14 5.57 -1.53 -15.75
C LEU A 14 7.06 -1.13 -15.75
N ASP A 15 7.94 -2.12 -15.79
CA ASP A 15 9.36 -1.96 -16.07
C ASP A 15 9.61 -1.82 -17.60
N PRO A 16 10.84 -1.50 -18.05
CA PRO A 16 11.14 -1.34 -19.48
C PRO A 16 10.87 -2.58 -20.33
N ASP A 17 10.86 -3.77 -19.73
CA ASP A 17 10.55 -5.04 -20.42
C ASP A 17 9.03 -5.33 -20.45
N GLY A 18 8.21 -4.41 -19.91
CA GLY A 18 6.75 -4.54 -19.85
C GLY A 18 6.24 -5.42 -18.72
N LYS A 19 7.09 -5.83 -17.77
CA LYS A 19 6.67 -6.63 -16.60
C LYS A 19 6.21 -5.71 -15.47
N ILE A 20 5.35 -6.23 -14.60
CA ILE A 20 4.87 -5.47 -13.42
C ILE A 20 6.03 -5.27 -12.44
N ALA A 21 6.42 -4.01 -12.23
CA ALA A 21 7.38 -3.57 -11.22
C ALA A 21 6.69 -3.30 -9.86
N GLY A 22 5.40 -2.98 -9.89
CA GLY A 22 4.58 -2.79 -8.70
C GLY A 22 3.13 -2.51 -9.07
N TYR A 23 2.25 -2.61 -8.09
CA TYR A 23 0.84 -2.25 -8.25
C TYR A 23 0.23 -1.81 -6.92
N GLY A 24 -0.89 -1.10 -7.01
CA GLY A 24 -1.69 -0.77 -5.85
C GLY A 24 -3.12 -0.43 -6.19
N VAL A 25 -3.96 -0.35 -5.16
CA VAL A 25 -5.40 -0.09 -5.29
C VAL A 25 -5.84 0.98 -4.31
N ARG A 26 -6.58 1.96 -4.81
CA ARG A 26 -7.39 2.90 -4.02
C ARG A 26 -8.82 2.38 -3.92
N ARG A 27 -9.37 2.36 -2.70
CA ARG A 27 -10.76 1.98 -2.42
C ARG A 27 -11.44 3.04 -1.54
N VAL A 28 -12.69 3.37 -1.88
CA VAL A 28 -13.54 4.24 -1.02
C VAL A 28 -13.81 3.54 0.30
N CYS A 29 -13.78 4.27 1.41
CA CYS A 29 -14.15 3.76 2.73
C CYS A 29 -15.11 4.73 3.44
N ARG A 30 -15.46 4.48 4.72
CA ARG A 30 -16.43 5.29 5.46
C ARG A 30 -16.10 6.79 5.46
N THR A 31 -14.82 7.13 5.45
CA THR A 31 -14.33 8.50 5.41
C THR A 31 -13.10 8.51 4.51
N GLY A 32 -13.16 9.12 3.34
CA GLY A 32 -12.06 9.16 2.38
C GLY A 32 -11.69 7.80 1.78
N HIS A 33 -10.40 7.56 1.57
CA HIS A 33 -9.90 6.44 0.77
C HIS A 33 -8.86 5.59 1.49
N LYS A 34 -8.90 4.27 1.31
CA LYS A 34 -7.78 3.40 1.70
C LYS A 34 -6.94 3.04 0.48
N ILE A 35 -5.62 3.10 0.64
CA ILE A 35 -4.66 2.54 -0.30
C ILE A 35 -4.24 1.17 0.24
N GLY A 36 -4.39 0.13 -0.58
CA GLY A 36 -4.07 -1.24 -0.19
C GLY A 36 -4.54 -2.26 -1.22
N PRO A 37 -3.68 -3.21 -1.65
CA PRO A 37 -2.26 -3.25 -1.32
C PRO A 37 -1.52 -2.09 -2.00
N LEU A 38 -0.29 -1.87 -1.57
CA LEU A 38 0.73 -1.16 -2.33
C LEU A 38 1.98 -2.03 -2.32
N PHE A 39 2.20 -2.78 -3.39
CA PHE A 39 3.35 -3.67 -3.54
C PHE A 39 4.25 -3.15 -4.66
N ALA A 40 5.55 -3.15 -4.43
CA ALA A 40 6.52 -2.64 -5.39
C ALA A 40 7.90 -3.23 -5.13
N ARG A 41 8.67 -3.49 -6.18
CA ARG A 41 10.06 -3.98 -6.08
C ARG A 41 10.99 -3.01 -5.35
N ASP A 42 10.66 -1.72 -5.35
CA ASP A 42 11.46 -0.67 -4.73
C ASP A 42 10.60 0.55 -4.33
N ARG A 43 11.21 1.44 -3.54
CA ARG A 43 10.58 2.67 -3.04
C ARG A 43 10.14 3.61 -4.16
N GLN A 44 10.97 3.77 -5.20
CA GLN A 44 10.69 4.70 -6.28
C GLN A 44 9.43 4.29 -7.05
N THR A 45 9.26 2.98 -7.24
CA THR A 45 8.08 2.38 -7.85
C THR A 45 6.85 2.56 -6.97
N ALA A 46 6.97 2.31 -5.66
CA ALA A 46 5.89 2.52 -4.71
C ALA A 46 5.38 3.97 -4.68
N GLU A 47 6.31 4.93 -4.70
CA GLU A 47 6.01 6.37 -4.69
C GLU A 47 5.23 6.79 -5.94
N LYS A 48 5.67 6.38 -7.14
CA LYS A 48 4.96 6.66 -8.40
C LYS A 48 3.54 6.09 -8.41
N ILE A 49 3.37 4.88 -7.88
CA ILE A 49 2.05 4.26 -7.78
C ILE A 49 1.18 5.03 -6.78
N LEU A 50 1.72 5.39 -5.62
CA LEU A 50 1.00 6.16 -4.61
C LEU A 50 0.55 7.52 -5.17
N ASP A 51 1.44 8.26 -5.83
CA ASP A 51 1.13 9.51 -6.54
C ASP A 51 -0.08 9.34 -7.48
N GLY A 52 -0.02 8.33 -8.35
CA GLY A 52 -1.09 8.05 -9.30
C GLY A 52 -2.41 7.67 -8.64
N LEU A 53 -2.35 6.89 -7.54
CA LEU A 53 -3.55 6.48 -6.81
C LEU A 53 -4.22 7.66 -6.12
N VAL A 54 -3.46 8.63 -5.60
CA VAL A 54 -4.03 9.77 -4.87
C VAL A 54 -4.33 10.98 -5.74
N ALA A 55 -3.82 11.05 -6.98
CA ALA A 55 -4.05 12.17 -7.90
C ALA A 55 -5.54 12.49 -8.16
N GLY A 56 -6.43 11.50 -7.99
CA GLY A 56 -7.88 11.67 -8.13
C GLY A 56 -8.65 11.94 -6.82
N ILE A 57 -7.97 12.17 -5.70
CA ILE A 57 -8.60 12.44 -4.40
C ILE A 57 -8.61 13.95 -4.16
N SER A 58 -9.79 14.57 -4.13
CA SER A 58 -9.93 16.02 -3.92
C SER A 58 -10.55 16.31 -2.56
N GLY A 59 -9.78 16.93 -1.66
CA GLY A 59 -10.26 17.39 -0.35
C GLY A 59 -10.59 16.30 0.68
N GLU A 60 -10.38 15.03 0.36
CA GLU A 60 -10.65 13.90 1.24
C GLU A 60 -9.35 13.29 1.78
N PRO A 61 -9.34 12.72 3.01
CA PRO A 61 -8.18 12.02 3.52
C PRO A 61 -7.97 10.69 2.78
N PHE A 62 -6.73 10.21 2.78
CA PHE A 62 -6.42 8.84 2.44
C PHE A 62 -5.59 8.18 3.54
N TYR A 63 -5.67 6.85 3.60
CA TYR A 63 -5.03 6.03 4.62
C TYR A 63 -4.18 4.96 3.95
N LEU A 64 -3.00 4.71 4.51
CA LEU A 64 -2.06 3.70 4.06
C LEU A 64 -1.51 3.00 5.31
N ASP A 65 -1.70 1.69 5.36
CA ASP A 65 -1.25 0.84 6.46
C ASP A 65 0.08 0.18 6.06
N ILE A 66 1.19 0.60 6.68
CA ILE A 66 2.54 0.11 6.32
C ILE A 66 3.07 -0.94 7.32
N PRO A 67 3.86 -1.92 6.87
CA PRO A 67 4.69 -2.71 7.78
C PRO A 67 5.86 -1.86 8.29
N VAL A 68 5.90 -1.57 9.59
CA VAL A 68 7.01 -0.82 10.22
C VAL A 68 8.41 -1.42 9.95
N PRO A 69 8.61 -2.75 9.84
CA PRO A 69 9.90 -3.31 9.46
C PRO A 69 10.40 -2.88 8.08
N ASN A 70 9.51 -2.48 7.16
CA ASN A 70 9.92 -1.92 5.88
C ASN A 70 10.31 -0.44 6.09
N THR A 71 11.61 -0.20 6.29
CA THR A 71 12.14 1.15 6.53
C THR A 71 11.92 2.09 5.34
N ALA A 72 11.86 1.56 4.12
CA ALA A 72 11.58 2.36 2.92
C ALA A 72 10.11 2.83 2.89
N ALA A 73 9.17 2.00 3.36
CA ALA A 73 7.77 2.38 3.54
C ALA A 73 7.61 3.44 4.64
N VAL A 74 8.35 3.30 5.74
CA VAL A 74 8.39 4.33 6.81
C VAL A 74 8.90 5.67 6.27
N ALA A 75 10.01 5.66 5.52
CA ALA A 75 10.53 6.88 4.90
C ALA A 75 9.56 7.49 3.88
N LEU A 76 8.85 6.67 3.10
CA LEU A 76 7.83 7.14 2.15
C LEU A 76 6.72 7.92 2.86
N VAL A 77 6.10 7.35 3.91
CA VAL A 77 4.99 8.03 4.61
C VAL A 77 5.44 9.27 5.39
N GLN A 78 6.69 9.31 5.83
CA GLN A 78 7.30 10.49 6.46
C GLN A 78 7.49 11.63 5.45
N ASP A 79 8.00 11.36 4.26
CA ASP A 79 8.16 12.36 3.19
C ASP A 79 6.81 12.92 2.73
N TRP A 80 5.79 12.07 2.70
CA TRP A 80 4.38 12.46 2.51
C TRP A 80 3.76 13.22 3.70
N LYS A 81 4.49 13.38 4.80
CA LYS A 81 4.04 14.03 6.05
C LYS A 81 2.75 13.42 6.59
N MET A 82 2.56 12.11 6.38
CA MET A 82 1.40 11.40 6.91
C MET A 82 1.45 11.38 8.44
N LYS A 83 0.27 11.41 9.06
CA LYS A 83 0.15 11.33 10.52
C LYS A 83 -0.22 9.91 10.93
N PRO A 84 0.48 9.30 11.91
CA PRO A 84 0.09 8.01 12.44
C PRO A 84 -1.29 8.12 13.12
N VAL A 85 -2.18 7.19 12.80
CA VAL A 85 -3.55 7.16 13.34
C VAL A 85 -3.76 6.03 14.36
N PHE A 86 -3.08 4.91 14.21
CA PHE A 86 -2.98 3.82 15.18
C PHE A 86 -1.78 2.92 14.83
N TYR A 87 -1.47 1.99 15.72
CA TYR A 87 -0.49 0.93 15.51
C TYR A 87 -1.11 -0.43 15.83
N THR A 88 -0.68 -1.46 15.12
CA THR A 88 -1.05 -2.85 15.41
C THR A 88 0.14 -3.76 15.14
N ALA A 89 0.10 -4.98 15.69
CA ALA A 89 1.12 -5.99 15.49
C ALA A 89 0.55 -7.18 14.70
N ARG A 90 1.35 -7.71 13.77
CA ARG A 90 1.07 -9.00 13.15
C ARG A 90 1.56 -10.10 14.10
N LEU A 91 0.66 -11.00 14.49
CA LEU A 91 0.96 -12.13 15.38
C LEU A 91 0.93 -13.43 14.59
N TYR A 92 1.86 -14.33 14.87
CA TYR A 92 1.90 -15.68 14.32
C TYR A 92 1.74 -16.69 15.46
N SER A 93 0.86 -17.67 15.28
CA SER A 93 0.65 -18.74 16.26
C SER A 93 1.70 -19.85 16.17
N THR A 94 2.46 -19.90 15.07
CA THR A 94 3.56 -20.82 14.83
C THR A 94 4.90 -20.11 14.97
N ARG A 95 5.95 -20.88 15.34
CA ARG A 95 7.30 -20.34 15.50
C ARG A 95 7.96 -19.98 14.16
N ASP A 96 7.59 -20.68 13.10
CA ASP A 96 8.17 -20.52 11.77
C ASP A 96 7.10 -20.03 10.78
N PRO A 97 6.78 -18.73 10.78
CA PRO A 97 5.85 -18.18 9.80
C PRO A 97 6.47 -18.15 8.40
N VAL A 98 5.61 -18.18 7.38
CA VAL A 98 6.05 -17.96 6.00
C VAL A 98 6.72 -16.60 5.90
N LEU A 99 7.94 -16.59 5.37
CA LEU A 99 8.69 -15.37 5.09
C LEU A 99 7.96 -14.55 4.02
N LEU A 100 7.69 -13.30 4.34
CA LEU A 100 7.12 -12.34 3.39
C LEU A 100 8.22 -11.44 2.86
N PRO A 101 8.12 -10.98 1.59
CA PRO A 101 9.02 -9.97 1.05
C PRO A 101 8.66 -8.60 1.63
N LEU A 102 8.93 -8.37 2.93
CA LEU A 102 8.51 -7.16 3.64
C LEU A 102 9.01 -5.88 2.98
N ASP A 103 10.20 -5.93 2.39
CA ASP A 103 10.81 -4.81 1.67
C ASP A 103 10.02 -4.41 0.40
N GLU A 104 9.19 -5.31 -0.14
CA GLU A 104 8.32 -5.06 -1.29
C GLU A 104 6.88 -4.68 -0.89
N ILE A 105 6.57 -4.70 0.42
CA ILE A 105 5.23 -4.38 0.94
C ILE A 105 5.26 -2.96 1.51
N PHE A 106 4.78 -2.01 0.71
CA PHE A 106 4.64 -0.60 1.10
C PHE A 106 3.25 -0.27 1.66
N GLY A 107 2.27 -1.15 1.45
CA GLY A 107 0.93 -1.06 2.02
C GLY A 107 0.29 -2.44 2.08
N VAL A 108 -0.19 -2.85 3.26
CA VAL A 108 -0.88 -4.13 3.41
C VAL A 108 -2.21 -4.11 2.66
N THR A 109 -2.72 -5.28 2.26
CA THR A 109 -3.99 -5.38 1.54
C THR A 109 -5.13 -4.89 2.44
N THR A 110 -5.24 -5.47 3.63
CA THR A 110 -6.23 -5.15 4.67
C THR A 110 -5.88 -5.90 5.96
N PHE A 111 -6.22 -5.38 7.13
CA PHE A 111 -5.92 -6.07 8.39
C PHE A 111 -6.62 -7.41 8.55
N GLU A 112 -7.81 -7.55 7.98
CA GLU A 112 -8.65 -8.73 8.11
C GLU A 112 -8.10 -9.93 7.33
N LEU A 113 -7.28 -9.69 6.29
CA LEU A 113 -6.80 -10.74 5.38
C LEU A 113 -5.28 -10.80 5.25
N GLY A 114 -4.55 -9.82 5.78
CA GLY A 114 -3.09 -9.69 5.63
C GLY A 114 -2.70 -8.94 4.36
#